data_AF-A0A7R9DNX0-F1
#
_entry.id   AF-A0A7R9DNX0-F1
#
_cell.length_a   1.000
_cell.length_b   1.000
_cell.length_c   1.000
_cell.angle_alpha   90.00
_cell.angle_beta   90.00
_cell.angle_gamma   90.00
#
_symmetry.space_group_name_H-M   'P 1'
#
loop_
_entity.id
_entity.type
_entity.pdbx_description
1 polymer ?
#
loop_
_entity_poly.entity_id
_entity_poly.type
_entity_poly.pdbx_seq_one_letter_code
_entity_poly.pdbx_strand_id
1 'polypeptide(L)'
;IIYSKLTDLLPAEVVAEDDPSLERPNDDDVRETTEKTRLALEKLTHTKIAAAMPVRCAEKTAPAQYIRYTPSQQGAAFNSGAKQRVIRMVEAQRDPIEPPKFKINKKIPRGPPSPPAPVMHSPTRKVTVKEQKEWKIPPCISNWKNAKGYTIPLDKRLAADGRGLQQVHINENFAKLAEALYIADRKVSNSCC
;
A
#
# COMPACT_ATOMS: atom_id res chain seq x y z
N ILE A 1 18.95 -8.99 6.30
CA ILE A 1 19.67 -8.22 7.34
C ILE A 1 18.61 -7.60 8.25
N ILE A 2 18.72 -7.74 9.57
CA ILE A 2 17.78 -7.15 10.55
C ILE A 2 18.62 -6.29 11.50
N TYR A 3 18.28 -5.01 11.59
CA TYR A 3 18.87 -4.08 12.57
C TYR A 3 18.16 -4.23 13.91
N SER A 4 18.91 -4.38 14.99
CA SER A 4 18.37 -4.65 16.32
C SER A 4 19.24 -4.14 17.47
N LYS A 5 20.44 -3.61 17.16
CA LYS A 5 21.40 -3.16 18.16
C LYS A 5 21.44 -1.64 18.19
N LEU A 6 21.79 -1.07 19.35
CA LEU A 6 21.98 0.38 19.49
C LEU A 6 23.08 0.90 18.55
N THR A 7 24.08 0.09 18.23
CA THR A 7 25.13 0.42 17.26
C THR A 7 24.57 0.76 15.88
N ASP A 8 23.43 0.18 15.51
CA ASP A 8 22.78 0.39 14.21
C ASP A 8 22.04 1.74 14.15
N LEU A 9 21.80 2.39 15.30
CA LEU A 9 21.19 3.71 15.41
C LEU A 9 22.21 4.85 15.38
N LEU A 10 23.49 4.53 15.60
CA LEU A 10 24.52 5.55 15.60
C LEU A 10 24.75 6.03 14.17
N PRO A 11 24.83 7.36 13.93
CA PRO A 11 25.11 7.87 12.61
C PRO A 11 26.51 7.41 12.18
N ALA A 12 26.62 6.92 10.95
CA ALA A 12 27.92 6.76 10.31
C ALA A 12 28.40 8.14 9.86
N GLU A 13 29.59 8.54 10.32
CA GLU A 13 30.22 9.79 9.89
C GLU A 13 30.81 9.61 8.49
N VAL A 14 30.55 10.55 7.59
CA VAL A 14 31.22 10.59 6.29
C VAL A 14 32.58 11.23 6.50
N VAL A 15 33.65 10.42 6.43
CA VAL A 15 35.02 10.85 6.75
C VAL A 15 35.68 11.58 5.57
N ALA A 16 35.32 11.23 4.34
CA ALA A 16 35.82 11.85 3.10
C ALA A 16 34.74 11.84 2.00
N GLU A 17 34.80 12.79 1.07
CA GLU A 17 33.87 12.86 -0.06
C GLU A 17 34.07 11.70 -1.06
N ASP A 18 35.29 11.17 -1.17
CA ASP A 18 35.69 10.08 -2.09
C ASP A 18 35.79 8.72 -1.38
N ASP A 19 34.83 8.37 -0.52
CA ASP A 19 34.82 7.06 0.14
C ASP A 19 34.41 5.94 -0.85
N PRO A 20 35.31 4.96 -1.15
CA PRO A 20 35.02 3.90 -2.12
C PRO A 20 33.88 2.96 -1.67
N SER A 21 33.48 2.96 -0.39
CA SER A 21 32.35 2.17 0.09
C SER A 21 30.98 2.78 -0.27
N LEU A 22 30.95 4.09 -0.59
CA LEU A 22 29.75 4.83 -0.98
C LEU A 22 29.61 4.92 -2.51
N GLU A 23 30.63 4.51 -3.26
CA GLU A 23 30.58 4.42 -4.71
C GLU A 23 29.55 3.39 -5.17
N ARG A 24 28.93 3.66 -6.32
CA ARG A 24 28.06 2.67 -6.96
C ARG A 24 28.92 1.48 -7.41
N PRO A 25 28.37 0.26 -7.40
CA PRO A 25 29.02 -0.88 -8.04
C PRO A 25 29.39 -0.56 -9.49
N ASN A 26 30.39 -1.28 -10.01
CA ASN A 26 30.89 -1.07 -11.37
C ASN A 26 29.78 -1.27 -12.42
N ASP A 27 29.88 -0.56 -13.54
CA ASP A 27 28.90 -0.62 -14.63
C ASP A 27 28.70 -2.05 -15.16
N ASP A 28 29.76 -2.87 -15.18
CA ASP A 28 29.68 -4.27 -15.59
C ASP A 28 28.84 -5.12 -14.62
N ASP A 29 28.98 -4.92 -13.30
CA ASP A 29 28.19 -5.64 -12.28
C ASP A 29 26.72 -5.22 -12.32
N VAL A 30 26.46 -3.94 -12.57
CA VAL A 30 25.12 -3.39 -12.76
C VAL A 30 24.47 -4.02 -13.99
N ARG A 31 25.20 -4.12 -15.11
CA ARG A 31 24.72 -4.77 -16.34
C ARG A 31 24.42 -6.26 -16.10
N GLU A 32 25.32 -6.99 -15.44
CA GLU A 32 25.13 -8.40 -15.14
C GLU A 32 23.89 -8.63 -14.24
N THR A 33 23.72 -7.81 -13.19
CA THR A 33 22.57 -7.88 -12.29
C THR A 33 21.26 -7.51 -13.01
N THR A 34 21.32 -6.55 -13.93
CA THR A 34 20.18 -6.15 -14.75
C THR A 34 19.76 -7.29 -15.67
N GLU A 35 20.70 -7.96 -16.34
CA GLU A 35 20.42 -9.10 -17.20
C GLU A 35 19.84 -10.29 -16.41
N LYS A 36 20.42 -10.62 -15.24
CA LYS A 36 19.91 -11.67 -14.35
C LYS A 36 18.47 -11.38 -13.91
N THR A 37 18.21 -10.16 -13.46
CA THR A 37 16.88 -9.72 -13.03
C THR A 37 15.88 -9.74 -14.18
N ARG A 38 16.28 -9.24 -15.36
CA ARG A 38 15.45 -9.26 -16.57
C ARG A 38 15.02 -10.68 -16.93
N LEU A 39 15.96 -11.62 -17.03
CA LEU A 39 15.67 -13.02 -17.36
C LEU A 39 14.74 -13.68 -16.33
N ALA A 40 14.92 -13.37 -15.04
CA ALA A 40 14.05 -13.89 -13.99
C ALA A 40 12.60 -13.35 -14.12
N LEU A 41 12.45 -12.06 -14.40
CA LEU A 41 11.14 -11.43 -14.60
C LEU A 41 10.46 -11.91 -15.89
N GLU A 42 11.22 -12.09 -16.97
CA GLU A 42 10.74 -12.68 -18.23
C GLU A 42 10.19 -14.11 -17.99
N LYS A 43 10.90 -14.94 -17.21
CA LYS A 43 10.42 -16.28 -16.87
C LYS A 43 9.09 -16.27 -16.10
N LEU A 44 8.95 -15.34 -15.14
CA LEU A 44 7.72 -15.20 -14.37
C LEU A 44 6.55 -14.70 -15.22
N THR A 45 6.81 -13.71 -16.08
CA THR A 45 5.80 -13.13 -16.98
C THR A 45 5.36 -14.12 -18.05
N HIS A 46 6.27 -14.88 -18.65
CA HIS A 46 5.91 -15.97 -19.57
C HIS A 46 4.96 -16.99 -18.95
N THR A 47 5.17 -17.36 -17.68
CA THR A 47 4.26 -18.27 -16.96
C THR A 47 2.86 -17.66 -16.80
N LYS A 48 2.76 -16.35 -16.56
CA LYS A 48 1.48 -15.65 -16.45
C LYS A 48 0.77 -15.51 -17.80
N ILE A 49 1.51 -15.17 -18.85
CA ILE A 49 0.99 -15.05 -20.22
C ILE A 49 0.45 -16.40 -20.69
N ALA A 50 1.21 -17.48 -20.50
CA ALA A 50 0.78 -18.83 -20.87
C ALA A 50 -0.48 -19.29 -20.12
N ALA A 51 -0.73 -18.80 -18.90
CA ALA A 51 -1.97 -19.05 -18.16
C ALA A 51 -3.16 -18.25 -18.69
N ALA A 52 -2.94 -17.08 -19.27
CA ALA A 52 -3.99 -16.20 -19.77
C ALA A 52 -4.38 -16.49 -21.23
N MET A 53 -3.56 -17.20 -22.01
CA MET A 53 -3.88 -17.54 -23.40
C MET A 53 -5.09 -18.50 -23.48
N PRO A 54 -6.15 -18.15 -24.25
CA PRO A 54 -7.40 -18.94 -24.30
C PRO A 54 -7.26 -20.35 -24.91
N VAL A 55 -6.34 -20.52 -25.86
CA VAL A 55 -6.09 -21.79 -26.55
C VAL A 55 -4.64 -22.18 -26.29
N ARG A 56 -4.43 -23.41 -25.83
CA ARG A 56 -3.09 -23.97 -25.66
C ARG A 56 -2.83 -24.98 -26.77
N CYS A 57 -1.72 -24.80 -27.49
CA CYS A 57 -1.17 -25.86 -28.32
C CYS A 57 -0.71 -27.01 -27.40
N ALA A 58 -0.85 -28.26 -27.85
CA ALA A 58 -0.36 -29.41 -27.09
C ALA A 58 1.16 -29.26 -26.85
N GLU A 59 1.56 -29.27 -25.58
CA GLU A 59 2.97 -29.15 -25.20
C GLU A 59 3.73 -30.41 -25.64
N LYS A 60 4.89 -30.23 -26.27
CA LYS A 60 5.78 -31.34 -26.60
C LYS A 60 6.42 -31.85 -25.31
N THR A 61 6.30 -33.14 -25.05
CA THR A 61 6.88 -33.77 -23.86
C THR A 61 8.40 -33.64 -23.89
N ALA A 62 8.98 -33.24 -22.76
CA ALA A 62 10.42 -33.17 -22.60
C ALA A 62 11.05 -34.58 -22.69
N PRO A 63 12.32 -34.69 -23.12
CA PRO A 63 13.02 -35.97 -23.13
C PRO A 63 13.18 -36.53 -21.71
N ALA A 64 13.30 -37.86 -21.62
CA ALA A 64 13.46 -38.55 -20.34
C ALA A 64 14.74 -38.10 -19.61
N GLN A 65 14.62 -37.77 -18.32
CA GLN A 65 15.73 -37.35 -17.48
C GLN A 65 16.19 -38.50 -16.57
N TYR A 66 17.50 -38.64 -16.37
CA TYR A 66 18.07 -39.65 -15.47
C TYR A 66 18.67 -38.96 -14.26
N ILE A 67 18.13 -39.27 -13.08
CA ILE A 67 18.56 -38.68 -11.80
C ILE A 67 19.23 -39.77 -10.98
N ARG A 68 20.44 -39.48 -10.49
CA ARG A 68 21.13 -40.33 -9.53
C ARG A 68 20.71 -39.94 -8.13
N TYR A 69 20.07 -40.87 -7.43
CA TYR A 69 19.62 -40.70 -6.06
C TYR A 69 20.46 -41.56 -5.11
N THR A 70 20.97 -40.94 -4.05
CA THR A 70 21.62 -41.64 -2.94
C THR A 70 20.64 -41.64 -1.76
N PRO A 71 20.03 -42.78 -1.41
CA PRO A 71 19.13 -42.86 -0.27
C PRO A 71 19.84 -42.53 1.04
N SER A 72 19.15 -41.80 1.94
CA SER A 72 19.64 -41.49 3.29
C SER A 72 19.56 -42.70 4.22
N GLN A 73 18.51 -43.51 4.13
CA GLN A 73 18.44 -44.82 4.78
C GLN A 73 19.22 -45.84 3.96
N GLN A 74 20.33 -46.33 4.52
CA GLN A 74 21.19 -47.33 3.93
C GLN A 74 21.17 -48.61 4.79
N GLY A 75 21.16 -49.76 4.14
CA GLY A 75 21.25 -51.07 4.78
C GLY A 75 21.39 -52.17 3.74
N ALA A 76 22.03 -53.29 4.08
CA ALA A 76 22.30 -54.39 3.15
C ALA A 76 21.01 -55.02 2.58
N ALA A 77 19.90 -54.94 3.34
CA ALA A 77 18.59 -55.40 2.91
C ALA A 77 17.86 -54.43 1.98
N PHE A 78 18.31 -53.17 1.87
CA PHE A 78 17.68 -52.16 1.03
C PHE A 78 18.44 -51.97 -0.27
N ASN A 79 17.71 -51.65 -1.34
CA ASN A 79 18.29 -51.40 -2.67
C ASN A 79 19.19 -52.54 -3.20
N SER A 80 18.88 -53.79 -2.84
CA SER A 80 19.66 -54.97 -3.25
C SER A 80 21.17 -54.82 -3.00
N GLY A 81 21.56 -54.13 -1.91
CA GLY A 81 22.96 -53.87 -1.56
C GLY A 81 23.64 -52.73 -2.32
N ALA A 82 22.96 -52.08 -3.27
CA ALA A 82 23.50 -50.92 -3.99
C ALA A 82 23.39 -49.63 -3.17
N LYS A 83 24.44 -48.81 -3.20
CA LYS A 83 24.47 -47.52 -2.48
C LYS A 83 23.64 -46.42 -3.13
N GLN A 84 23.37 -46.52 -4.44
CA GLN A 84 22.68 -45.49 -5.22
C GLN A 84 21.64 -46.12 -6.16
N ARG A 85 20.68 -45.31 -6.61
CA ARG A 85 19.68 -45.65 -7.61
C ARG A 85 19.73 -44.63 -8.74
N VAL A 86 19.53 -45.09 -9.97
CA VAL A 86 19.31 -44.19 -11.11
C VAL A 86 17.83 -44.25 -11.46
N ILE A 87 17.16 -43.11 -11.41
CA ILE A 87 15.72 -42.97 -11.65
C ILE A 87 15.53 -42.29 -12.99
N ARG A 88 14.76 -42.94 -13.87
CA ARG A 88 14.33 -42.34 -15.14
C ARG A 88 13.01 -41.60 -14.90
N MET A 89 13.06 -40.27 -14.91
CA MET A 89 11.91 -39.40 -14.82
C MET A 89 11.38 -39.11 -16.23
N VAL A 90 10.10 -39.37 -16.44
CA VAL A 90 9.38 -39.04 -17.68
C VAL A 90 8.14 -38.26 -17.30
N GLU A 91 7.91 -37.13 -17.96
CA GLU A 91 6.69 -36.34 -17.78
C GLU A 91 5.50 -37.08 -18.39
N ALA A 92 4.45 -37.28 -17.61
CA ALA A 92 3.22 -37.89 -18.10
C ALA A 92 2.54 -36.93 -19.09
N GLN A 93 2.22 -37.41 -20.28
CA GLN A 93 1.57 -36.61 -21.32
C GLN A 93 0.20 -36.11 -20.80
N ARG A 94 -0.01 -34.80 -20.88
CA ARG A 94 -1.25 -34.15 -20.47
C ARG A 94 -2.22 -34.06 -21.64
N ASP A 95 -3.48 -34.37 -21.38
CA ASP A 95 -4.55 -34.22 -22.37
C ASP A 95 -4.89 -32.73 -22.59
N PRO A 96 -4.81 -32.20 -23.83
CA PRO A 96 -5.13 -30.81 -24.13
C PRO A 96 -6.61 -30.44 -23.95
N ILE A 97 -7.53 -31.41 -23.96
CA ILE A 97 -8.98 -31.17 -23.77
C ILE A 97 -9.45 -31.46 -22.34
N GLU A 98 -8.55 -31.86 -21.44
CA GLU A 98 -8.89 -32.15 -20.05
C GLU A 98 -9.16 -30.85 -19.27
N PRO A 99 -10.35 -30.68 -18.67
CA PRO A 99 -10.67 -29.50 -17.88
C PRO A 99 -9.87 -29.45 -16.55
N PRO A 100 -9.85 -28.30 -15.84
CA PRO A 100 -9.18 -28.18 -14.54
C PRO A 100 -9.70 -29.19 -13.49
N LYS A 101 -8.79 -29.96 -12.88
CA LYS A 101 -9.12 -31.06 -11.94
C LYS A 101 -9.65 -30.61 -10.58
N PHE A 102 -9.24 -29.42 -10.12
CA PHE A 102 -9.48 -28.98 -8.74
C PHE A 102 -10.18 -27.62 -8.66
N LYS A 103 -10.96 -27.42 -7.61
CA LYS A 103 -11.59 -26.14 -7.28
C LYS A 103 -10.55 -25.19 -6.67
N ILE A 104 -10.15 -24.15 -7.42
CA ILE A 104 -9.12 -23.17 -6.99
C ILE A 104 -9.74 -22.01 -6.17
N ASN A 105 -11.06 -21.89 -6.14
CA ASN A 105 -11.79 -20.80 -5.49
C ASN A 105 -11.85 -20.87 -3.96
N LYS A 106 -11.09 -21.76 -3.31
CA LYS A 106 -11.02 -21.85 -1.85
C LYS A 106 -10.31 -20.61 -1.30
N LYS A 107 -11.08 -19.69 -0.71
CA LYS A 107 -10.53 -18.50 -0.05
C LYS A 107 -9.99 -18.88 1.32
N ILE A 108 -8.71 -18.62 1.54
CA ILE A 108 -8.00 -18.87 2.80
C ILE A 108 -7.67 -17.51 3.40
N PRO A 109 -7.76 -17.31 4.73
CA PRO A 109 -7.26 -16.09 5.36
C PRO A 109 -5.78 -15.88 5.01
N ARG A 110 -5.33 -14.63 4.99
CA ARG A 110 -3.90 -14.34 4.82
C ARG A 110 -3.12 -15.01 5.95
N GLY A 111 -2.03 -15.69 5.59
CA GLY A 111 -1.10 -16.22 6.58
C GLY A 111 -0.51 -15.11 7.45
N PRO A 112 0.14 -15.48 8.57
CA PRO A 112 0.84 -14.49 9.39
C PRO A 112 1.90 -13.75 8.54
N PRO A 113 2.13 -12.46 8.80
CA PRO A 113 3.22 -11.73 8.14
C PRO A 113 4.58 -12.31 8.56
N SER A 114 5.64 -11.89 7.88
CA SER A 114 7.00 -12.09 8.41
C SER A 114 7.10 -11.52 9.83
N PRO A 115 7.96 -12.10 10.71
CA PRO A 115 8.17 -11.57 12.05
C PRO A 115 8.41 -10.05 12.01
N PRO A 116 7.75 -9.26 12.88
CA PRO A 116 7.90 -7.81 12.86
C PRO A 116 9.36 -7.43 13.13
N ALA A 117 9.90 -6.52 12.33
CA ALA A 117 11.24 -6.01 12.54
C ALA A 117 11.31 -5.17 13.84
N PRO A 118 12.45 -5.18 14.55
CA PRO A 118 12.66 -4.29 15.70
C PRO A 118 12.49 -2.83 15.31
N VAL A 119 11.80 -2.08 16.17
CA VAL A 119 11.51 -0.67 15.92
C VAL A 119 12.63 0.19 16.52
N MET A 120 13.48 0.73 15.65
CA MET A 120 14.65 1.53 16.01
C MET A 120 14.27 3.02 16.07
N HIS A 121 13.43 3.41 17.05
CA HIS A 121 13.10 4.81 17.28
C HIS A 121 14.18 5.52 18.10
N SER A 122 14.27 6.86 17.94
CA SER A 122 14.94 7.70 18.92
C SER A 122 14.22 7.60 20.28
N PRO A 123 14.86 7.97 21.39
CA PRO A 123 14.19 8.11 22.68
C PRO A 123 12.90 8.95 22.56
N THR A 124 11.86 8.55 23.29
CA THR A 124 10.55 9.23 23.22
C THR A 124 10.67 10.67 23.72
N ARG A 125 10.14 11.62 22.96
CA ARG A 125 10.07 13.02 23.39
C ARG A 125 9.02 13.16 24.49
N LYS A 126 9.33 13.91 25.54
CA LYS A 126 8.38 14.19 26.63
C LYS A 126 7.31 15.16 26.12
N VAL A 127 6.07 14.70 26.07
CA VAL A 127 4.90 15.52 25.68
C VAL A 127 4.44 16.34 26.87
N THR A 128 4.11 17.62 26.64
CA THR A 128 3.53 18.48 27.68
C THR A 128 2.00 18.34 27.74
N VAL A 129 1.41 18.54 28.92
CA VAL A 129 -0.06 18.51 29.07
C VAL A 129 -0.75 19.58 28.21
N LYS A 130 -0.09 20.72 27.99
CA LYS A 130 -0.58 21.79 27.14
C LYS A 130 -0.69 21.32 25.69
N GLU A 131 0.39 20.74 25.16
CA GLU A 131 0.44 20.18 23.80
C GLU A 131 -0.65 19.12 23.61
N GLN A 132 -0.78 18.17 24.54
CA GLN A 132 -1.81 17.14 24.44
C GLN A 132 -3.24 17.71 24.41
N LYS A 133 -3.52 18.78 25.17
CA LYS A 133 -4.83 19.45 25.18
C LYS A 133 -5.10 20.20 23.88
N GLU A 134 -4.08 20.81 23.29
CA GLU A 134 -4.17 21.54 22.02
C GLU A 134 -4.50 20.59 20.86
N TRP A 135 -3.97 19.38 20.89
CA TRP A 135 -4.28 18.33 19.92
C TRP A 135 -5.58 17.55 20.21
N LYS A 136 -6.39 17.98 21.20
CA LYS A 136 -7.67 17.32 21.50
C LYS A 136 -8.72 17.74 20.48
N ILE A 137 -8.98 16.86 19.51
CA ILE A 137 -9.97 17.08 18.45
C ILE A 137 -11.40 16.97 19.03
N PRO A 138 -12.25 18.01 18.88
CA PRO A 138 -13.66 17.95 19.29
C PRO A 138 -14.47 16.93 18.47
N PRO A 139 -15.52 16.32 19.03
CA PRO A 139 -16.37 15.39 18.29
C PRO A 139 -17.13 16.09 17.16
N CYS A 140 -17.22 15.44 16.01
CA CYS A 140 -17.96 15.96 14.86
C CYS A 140 -19.47 15.79 15.06
N ILE A 141 -20.19 16.87 15.36
CA ILE A 141 -21.66 16.89 15.40
C ILE A 141 -22.16 17.43 14.05
N SER A 142 -22.72 16.55 13.22
CA SER A 142 -23.19 16.95 11.90
C SER A 142 -24.67 17.36 11.90
N ASN A 143 -25.01 18.37 11.12
CA ASN A 143 -26.39 18.82 10.93
C ASN A 143 -27.23 17.88 10.04
N TRP A 144 -26.57 17.02 9.25
CA TRP A 144 -27.21 16.14 8.28
C TRP A 144 -27.31 14.68 8.71
N LYS A 145 -26.25 14.14 9.32
CA LYS A 145 -26.10 12.70 9.58
C LYS A 145 -25.97 12.40 11.07
N ASN A 146 -26.88 11.58 11.58
CA ASN A 146 -26.81 10.99 12.91
C ASN A 146 -27.03 9.48 12.81
N ALA A 147 -25.98 8.75 12.40
CA ALA A 147 -26.09 7.33 12.05
C ALA A 147 -26.54 6.45 13.23
N LYS A 148 -26.19 6.83 14.46
CA LYS A 148 -26.54 6.08 15.68
C LYS A 148 -27.78 6.65 16.39
N GLY A 149 -28.43 7.68 15.84
CA GLY A 149 -29.65 8.25 16.40
C GLY A 149 -29.50 8.87 17.80
N TYR A 150 -28.31 9.37 18.16
CA TYR A 150 -28.10 9.97 19.48
C TYR A 150 -28.97 11.21 19.70
N THR A 151 -29.56 11.34 20.89
CA THR A 151 -30.25 12.56 21.31
C THR A 151 -29.20 13.59 21.75
N ILE A 152 -28.97 14.60 20.91
CA ILE A 152 -27.98 15.65 21.14
C ILE A 152 -28.71 16.92 21.58
N PRO A 153 -28.35 17.53 22.71
CA PRO A 153 -28.96 18.78 23.15
C PRO A 153 -28.64 19.92 22.16
N LEU A 154 -29.54 20.89 22.08
CA LEU A 154 -29.48 21.95 21.05
C LEU A 154 -28.19 22.78 21.13
N ASP A 155 -27.69 23.06 22.33
CA ASP A 155 -26.46 23.81 22.56
C ASP A 155 -25.24 23.14 21.89
N LYS A 156 -25.10 21.82 22.01
CA LYS A 156 -24.02 21.05 21.39
C LYS A 156 -24.21 20.88 19.90
N ARG A 157 -25.46 20.86 19.42
CA ARG A 157 -25.76 20.77 17.99
C ARG A 157 -25.39 22.03 17.23
N LEU A 158 -25.59 23.18 17.87
CA LEU A 158 -25.24 24.50 17.33
C LEU A 158 -23.80 24.92 17.67
N ALA A 159 -23.09 24.18 18.55
CA ALA A 159 -21.75 24.57 19.01
C ALA A 159 -20.70 24.64 17.89
N ALA A 160 -20.81 23.80 16.87
CA ALA A 160 -19.90 23.81 15.72
C ALA A 160 -20.32 24.83 14.63
N ASP A 161 -21.44 25.52 14.84
CA ASP A 161 -22.01 26.45 13.87
C ASP A 161 -21.37 27.83 14.01
N GLY A 162 -20.39 28.11 13.15
CA GLY A 162 -19.67 29.38 13.12
C GLY A 162 -20.49 30.59 12.66
N ARG A 163 -21.79 30.44 12.33
CA ARG A 163 -22.66 31.54 11.92
C ARG A 163 -22.72 32.67 12.96
N GLY A 164 -22.61 32.35 14.25
CA GLY A 164 -22.56 33.36 15.32
C GLY A 164 -21.26 34.18 15.38
N LEU A 165 -20.20 33.72 14.73
CA LEU A 165 -18.92 34.44 14.62
C LEU A 165 -18.88 35.37 13.39
N GLN A 166 -19.82 35.23 12.45
CA GLN A 166 -19.91 36.06 11.26
C GLN A 166 -20.63 37.38 11.58
N GLN A 167 -19.89 38.49 11.56
CA GLN A 167 -20.50 39.82 11.63
C GLN A 167 -21.05 40.21 10.27
N VAL A 168 -22.34 40.55 10.20
CA VAL A 168 -22.97 41.09 8.99
C VAL A 168 -22.59 42.58 8.88
N HIS A 169 -21.75 42.91 7.91
CA HIS A 169 -21.39 44.29 7.62
C HIS A 169 -22.26 44.84 6.49
N ILE A 170 -22.90 46.00 6.69
CA ILE A 170 -23.75 46.66 5.70
C ILE A 170 -23.02 47.91 5.21
N ASN A 171 -22.92 48.06 3.89
CA ASN A 171 -22.27 49.22 3.26
C ASN A 171 -23.15 50.47 3.37
N GLU A 172 -22.57 51.62 3.76
CA GLU A 172 -23.25 52.92 3.85
C GLU A 172 -23.84 53.40 2.52
N ASN A 173 -23.32 52.93 1.39
CA ASN A 173 -23.86 53.26 0.07
C ASN A 173 -25.30 52.78 -0.12
N PHE A 174 -25.74 51.75 0.62
CA PHE A 174 -27.15 51.35 0.61
C PHE A 174 -28.06 52.42 1.20
N ALA A 175 -27.62 53.13 2.24
CA ALA A 175 -28.37 54.25 2.80
C ALA A 175 -28.44 55.42 1.80
N LYS A 176 -27.29 55.80 1.20
CA LYS A 176 -27.23 56.86 0.17
C LYS A 176 -28.12 56.55 -1.03
N LEU A 177 -28.14 55.30 -1.48
CA LEU A 177 -29.00 54.86 -2.59
C LEU A 177 -30.48 54.94 -2.22
N ALA A 178 -30.87 54.45 -1.03
CA ALA A 178 -32.25 54.50 -0.57
C ALA A 178 -32.76 55.95 -0.47
N GLU A 179 -31.94 56.86 0.05
CA GLU A 179 -32.26 58.29 0.12
C GLU A 179 -32.39 58.92 -1.27
N ALA A 180 -31.45 58.62 -2.18
CA ALA A 180 -31.49 59.13 -3.55
C ALA A 180 -32.76 58.70 -4.29
N LEU A 181 -33.17 57.42 -4.15
CA LEU A 181 -34.40 56.91 -4.74
C LEU A 181 -35.65 57.55 -4.13
N TYR A 182 -35.68 57.77 -2.81
CA TYR A 182 -36.80 58.45 -2.14
C TYR A 182 -36.96 59.90 -2.61
N ILE A 183 -35.84 60.62 -2.80
CA ILE A 183 -35.85 61.98 -3.35
C ILE A 183 -36.34 61.98 -4.80
N ALA A 184 -35.91 61.01 -5.61
CA ALA A 184 -36.35 60.88 -6.99
C ALA A 184 -37.86 60.63 -7.09
N ASP A 185 -38.40 59.73 -6.28
CA ASP A 185 -39.83 59.40 -6.24
C ASP A 185 -40.70 60.61 -5.84
N ARG A 186 -40.25 61.38 -4.83
CA ARG A 186 -40.92 62.61 -4.43
C ARG A 186 -40.93 63.68 -5.53
N LYS A 187 -39.84 63.79 -6.30
CA LYS A 187 -39.76 64.72 -7.43
C LYS A 187 -40.69 64.31 -8.57
N VAL A 188 -40.71 63.03 -8.92
CA VAL A 188 -41.63 62.50 -9.94
C VAL A 188 -43.08 62.76 -9.53
N SER A 189 -43.44 62.41 -8.29
CA SER A 189 -44.80 62.62 -7.75
C SER A 189 -45.23 64.09 -7.74
N ASN A 190 -44.33 65.03 -7.41
CA ASN A 190 -44.64 66.46 -7.41
C ASN A 190 -44.61 67.10 -8.81
N SER A 191 -44.00 66.47 -9.81
CA SER A 191 -43.91 66.99 -11.19
C SER A 191 -45.10 66.59 -12.08
N CYS A 192 -45.96 65.69 -11.60
CA CYS A 192 -47.12 65.17 -12.34
C CYS A 192 -48.43 65.91 -11.99
N CYS A 193 -48.33 67.16 -11.54
CA CYS A 193 -49.41 68.14 -11.39
C CYS A 193 -49.04 69.40 -12.17
#